data_AF-A0A392SER5-F1
#
_entry.id   AF-A0A392SER5-F1
#
_cell.length_a   1.000
_cell.length_b   1.000
_cell.length_c   1.000
_cell.angle_alpha   90.00
_cell.angle_beta   90.00
_cell.angle_gamma   90.00
#
_symmetry.space_group_name_H-M   'P 1'
#
loop_
_entity.id
_entity.type
_entity.pdbx_description
1 polymer ?
#
loop_
_entity_poly.entity_id
_entity_poly.type
_entity_poly.pdbx_seq_one_letter_code
_entity_poly.pdbx_strand_id
1 'polypeptide(L)' 'MTSNGHSLGDGIAFFIVPYNSSIPESSGGGYLGLFDSFFALDALRNGISPVVAVDFDTYSNEWDPPFAH' A
#
# COMPACT_ATOMS: atom_id res chain seq x y z
N MET A 1 -12.43 -3.56 -12.41
CA MET A 1 -13.02 -2.63 -13.41
C MET A 1 -11.88 -2.14 -14.29
N THR A 2 -11.96 -2.27 -15.61
CA THR A 2 -10.94 -1.71 -16.52
C THR A 2 -11.57 -0.58 -17.33
N SER A 3 -10.85 0.53 -17.49
CA SER A 3 -11.16 1.54 -18.49
C SER A 3 -10.05 1.49 -19.53
N ASN A 4 -10.41 1.30 -20.81
CA ASN A 4 -9.48 1.36 -21.94
C ASN A 4 -8.19 0.50 -21.82
N GLY A 5 -8.30 -0.72 -21.30
CA GLY A 5 -7.15 -1.65 -21.22
C GLY A 5 -6.16 -1.37 -20.09
N HIS A 6 -6.41 -0.36 -19.27
CA HIS A 6 -5.67 -0.13 -18.03
C HIS A 6 -6.45 -0.73 -16.85
N SER A 7 -5.75 -1.50 -16.03
CA SER A 7 -6.26 -1.88 -14.71
C SER A 7 -6.38 -0.60 -13.87
N LEU A 8 -7.56 -0.37 -13.30
CA LEU A 8 -7.74 0.69 -12.32
C LEU A 8 -7.01 0.28 -11.05
N GLY A 9 -6.28 1.21 -10.45
CA GLY A 9 -5.46 1.00 -9.27
C GLY A 9 -5.02 2.32 -8.64
N ASP A 10 -4.41 2.30 -7.45
CA ASP A 10 -4.09 1.09 -6.67
C ASP A 10 -5.12 0.84 -5.55
N GLY A 11 -5.50 1.86 -4.79
CA GLY A 11 -6.52 1.72 -3.75
C GLY A 11 -6.58 2.93 -2.82
N ILE A 12 -7.24 2.75 -1.68
CA ILE A 12 -7.31 3.74 -0.59
C ILE A 12 -7.13 3.00 0.74
N ALA A 13 -6.49 3.63 1.72
CA ALA A 13 -6.39 3.08 3.07
C ALA A 13 -6.82 4.09 4.15
N PHE A 14 -7.46 3.57 5.20
CA PHE A 14 -7.55 4.24 6.50
C PHE A 14 -6.39 3.75 7.36
N PHE A 15 -5.72 4.65 8.08
CA PHE A 15 -4.49 4.30 8.78
C PHE A 15 -4.34 4.98 10.14
N ILE A 16 -3.55 4.32 10.99
CA ILE A 16 -2.98 4.87 12.23
C ILE A 16 -1.47 4.83 12.08
N VAL A 17 -0.82 5.99 12.29
CA VAL A 17 0.63 6.20 12.20
C VAL A 17 1.12 6.98 13.42
N PRO A 18 2.43 6.97 13.72
CA PRO A 18 3.01 7.84 14.74
C PRO A 18 2.71 9.32 14.48
N TYR A 19 2.68 10.10 15.57
CA TYR A 19 2.59 11.54 15.46
C TYR A 19 3.79 12.10 14.70
N ASN A 20 3.55 13.07 13.83
CA ASN A 20 4.55 13.71 12.96
C ASN A 20 5.19 12.77 11.91
N SER A 21 4.49 11.71 11.52
CA SER A 21 4.83 10.92 10.32
C SER A 21 4.63 11.72 9.03
N SER A 22 5.46 11.43 8.04
CA SER A 22 5.40 12.00 6.68
C SER A 22 5.20 10.90 5.65
N ILE A 23 4.69 11.27 4.48
CA ILE A 23 4.60 10.36 3.34
C ILE A 23 6.02 9.96 2.91
N PRO A 24 6.36 8.66 2.82
CA PRO A 24 7.66 8.23 2.32
C PRO A 24 7.85 8.61 0.84
N GLU A 25 9.06 8.94 0.41
CA GLU A 25 9.30 9.45 -0.95
C GLU A 25 8.95 8.41 -2.03
N SER A 26 9.30 7.14 -1.82
CA SER A 26 9.08 6.06 -2.79
C SER A 26 7.84 5.22 -2.43
N SER A 27 6.68 5.86 -2.30
CA SER A 27 5.44 5.23 -1.78
C SER A 27 4.26 5.21 -2.75
N GLY A 28 4.50 5.44 -4.04
CA GLY A 28 3.46 5.49 -5.06
C GLY A 28 2.85 4.12 -5.39
N GLY A 29 1.60 4.15 -5.88
CA GLY A 29 0.87 2.94 -6.29
C GLY A 29 0.44 2.08 -5.11
N GLY A 30 0.61 0.76 -5.22
CA GLY A 30 0.20 -0.25 -4.20
C GLY A 30 0.80 -0.08 -2.80
N TYR A 31 1.78 0.82 -2.63
CA TYR A 31 2.27 1.19 -1.30
C TYR A 31 1.38 2.23 -0.59
N LEU A 32 0.36 2.75 -1.29
CA LEU A 32 -0.72 3.63 -0.81
C LEU A 32 -0.25 4.88 -0.04
N GLY A 33 0.99 5.33 -0.25
CA GLY A 33 1.58 6.43 0.51
C GLY A 33 2.00 6.06 1.95
N LEU A 34 1.93 4.79 2.34
CA LEU A 34 2.16 4.31 3.71
C LEU A 34 3.53 3.66 3.90
N PHE A 35 4.08 3.07 2.85
CA PHE A 35 5.34 2.32 2.91
C PHE A 35 6.32 2.81 1.85
N ASP A 36 7.60 2.79 2.18
CA ASP A 36 8.66 3.01 1.21
C ASP A 36 8.93 1.71 0.44
N SER A 37 8.88 1.76 -0.89
CA SER A 37 9.00 0.58 -1.75
C SER A 37 10.29 -0.21 -1.55
N PHE A 38 11.37 0.44 -1.10
CA PHE A 38 12.65 -0.24 -0.86
C PHE A 38 12.63 -1.09 0.41
N PHE A 39 11.74 -0.76 1.36
CA PHE A 39 11.72 -1.38 2.68
C PHE A 39 10.37 -1.98 3.06
N ALA A 40 9.32 -1.83 2.24
CA ALA A 40 7.95 -2.18 2.60
C ALA A 40 7.80 -3.64 3.07
N LEU A 41 8.23 -4.60 2.24
CA LEU A 41 8.14 -6.03 2.55
C LEU A 41 9.00 -6.42 3.75
N ASP A 42 10.21 -5.87 3.86
CA ASP A 42 11.10 -6.16 4.99
C ASP A 42 10.61 -5.52 6.28
N ALA A 43 10.03 -4.34 6.22
CA ALA A 43 9.51 -3.62 7.37
C ALA A 43 8.24 -4.30 7.92
N LEU A 44 7.38 -4.80 7.03
CA LEU A 44 6.21 -5.59 7.38
C LEU A 44 6.62 -6.93 8.00
N ARG A 45 7.57 -7.65 7.38
CA ARG A 45 8.05 -8.97 7.87
C ARG A 45 8.75 -8.89 9.21
N ASN A 46 9.49 -7.81 9.46
CA ASN A 46 10.26 -7.62 10.69
C ASN A 46 9.52 -6.79 11.75
N GLY A 47 8.28 -6.36 11.48
CA GLY A 47 7.44 -5.63 12.45
C GLY A 47 7.99 -4.26 12.86
N ILE A 48 8.81 -3.64 12.02
CA ILE A 48 9.49 -2.36 12.31
C ILE A 48 8.71 -1.15 11.78
N SER A 49 7.64 -1.36 11.02
CA SER A 49 6.75 -0.28 10.57
C SER A 49 5.59 -0.10 11.56
N PRO A 50 5.52 0.97 12.36
CA PRO A 50 4.44 1.22 13.31
C PRO A 50 3.18 1.76 12.61
N VAL A 51 2.74 1.08 11.54
CA VAL A 51 1.58 1.45 10.74
C VAL A 51 0.52 0.37 10.87
N VAL A 52 -0.70 0.76 11.20
CA VAL A 52 -1.88 -0.11 11.09
C VAL A 52 -2.79 0.49 10.04
N ALA A 53 -3.20 -0.31 9.06
CA ALA A 53 -4.06 0.14 7.97
C ALA A 53 -5.18 -0.86 7.70
N VAL A 54 -6.29 -0.33 7.21
CA VAL A 54 -7.34 -1.06 6.52
C VAL A 54 -7.41 -0.47 5.12
N ASP A 55 -7.03 -1.27 4.14
CA ASP A 55 -7.03 -0.93 2.73
C ASP A 55 -8.29 -1.42 2.01
N PHE A 56 -8.57 -0.75 0.90
CA PHE A 56 -9.54 -1.13 -0.11
C PHE A 56 -8.76 -1.16 -1.42
N ASP A 57 -8.20 -2.33 -1.72
CA ASP A 57 -7.27 -2.54 -2.82
C ASP A 57 -8.01 -2.96 -4.08
N THR A 58 -7.77 -2.19 -5.15
CA THR A 58 -8.42 -2.38 -6.45
C THR A 58 -7.49 -3.02 -7.49
N TYR A 59 -6.20 -3.17 -7.17
CA TYR A 59 -5.15 -3.65 -8.05
C TYR A 59 -4.28 -4.72 -7.36
N SER A 60 -4.35 -5.96 -7.84
CA SER A 60 -3.53 -7.05 -7.31
C SER A 60 -2.06 -6.92 -7.75
N ASN A 61 -1.17 -6.53 -6.81
CA ASN A 61 0.28 -6.58 -6.94
C ASN A 61 0.82 -8.00 -6.67
N GLU A 62 2.14 -8.19 -6.80
CA GLU A 62 2.79 -9.50 -6.62
C GLU A 62 2.64 -10.11 -5.22
N TRP A 63 2.35 -9.28 -4.21
CA TRP A 63 2.14 -9.69 -2.83
C TRP A 63 0.67 -9.96 -2.47
N ASP A 64 -0.26 -9.67 -3.39
CA ASP A 64 -1.69 -9.72 -3.11
C ASP A 64 -2.36 -11.04 -3.52
N PRO A 65 -3.53 -11.35 -2.93
CA PRO A 65 -4.45 -12.31 -3.52
C PRO A 65 -4.86 -11.88 -4.95
N PRO A 66 -5.22 -12.83 -5.85
CA PRO A 66 -5.54 -12.53 -7.25
C PRO A 66 -6.96 -11.95 -7.43
N PHE A 67 -7.41 -11.10 -6.51
CA PHE A 67 -8.71 -10.41 -6.51
C PHE A 67 -8.65 -9.12 -5.68
N ALA A 68 -9.56 -8.18 -5.97
CA ALA A 68 -9.74 -6.97 -5.17
C ALA A 68 -10.21 -7.31 -3.75
N HIS A 69 -9.65 -6.65 -2.75
CA HIS A 69 -9.85 -6.98 -1.34
C HIS A 69 -9.99 -5.73 -0.46
#